data_AF-A0A5B0KU52-F1
#
_entry.id   AF-A0A5B0KU52-F1
#
_cell.length_a   1.000
_cell.length_b   1.000
_cell.length_c   1.000
_cell.angle_alpha   90.00
_cell.angle_beta   90.00
_cell.angle_gamma   90.00
#
_symmetry.space_group_name_H-M   'P 1'
#
loop_
_entity.id
_entity.type
_entity.pdbx_description
1 polymer ?
#
loop_
_entity_poly.entity_id
_entity_poly.type
_entity_poly.pdbx_seq_one_letter_code
_entity_poly.pdbx_strand_id
1 'polypeptide(L)' 'MVHLHKSLESEASKAAEREGRSLDQFVNEAVEEKLRHAQRPASQRHVTPIRDRGAPMDEDAVERA' A
#
# COMPACT_ATOMS: atom_id res chain seq x y z
N MET A 1 4.02 -1.12 -26.88
CA MET A 1 3.94 -2.59 -26.76
C MET A 1 4.98 -3.06 -25.75
N VAL A 2 4.57 -3.67 -24.64
CA VAL A 2 5.48 -4.13 -23.57
C VAL A 2 6.15 -5.41 -24.04
N HIS A 3 7.48 -5.47 -23.98
CA HIS A 3 8.22 -6.68 -24.35
C HIS A 3 8.39 -7.55 -23.10
N LEU A 4 7.69 -8.68 -23.06
CA LEU A 4 7.85 -9.68 -22.02
C LEU A 4 9.00 -10.64 -22.39
N HIS A 5 9.69 -11.15 -21.37
CA HIS A 5 10.62 -12.26 -21.59
C HIS A 5 9.83 -13.49 -22.06
N LYS A 6 10.36 -14.28 -23.00
CA LYS A 6 9.62 -15.40 -23.63
C LYS A 6 8.98 -16.38 -22.64
N SER A 7 9.64 -16.63 -21.50
CA SER A 7 9.09 -17.48 -20.44
C SER A 7 7.86 -16.86 -19.77
N LEU A 8 7.94 -15.57 -19.46
CA LEU A 8 6.88 -14.80 -18.82
C LEU A 8 5.69 -14.59 -19.78
N GLU A 9 5.97 -14.36 -21.05
CA GLU A 9 4.96 -14.26 -22.10
C GLU A 9 4.16 -15.57 -22.24
N SER A 10 4.84 -16.71 -22.21
CA SER A 10 4.19 -18.03 -22.27
C SER A 10 3.30 -18.30 -21.06
N GLU A 11 3.74 -17.93 -19.86
CA GLU A 11 2.92 -18.07 -18.65
C GLU A 11 1.72 -17.12 -18.64
N ALA A 12 1.92 -15.86 -19.04
CA ALA A 12 0.86 -14.87 -19.16
C ALA A 12 -0.18 -15.28 -20.21
N SER A 13 0.23 -15.86 -21.34
CA SER A 13 -0.68 -16.37 -22.37
C SER A 13 -1.55 -17.51 -21.84
N LYS A 14 -0.95 -18.47 -21.13
CA LYS A 14 -1.70 -19.58 -20.51
C LYS A 14 -2.69 -19.08 -19.45
N ALA A 15 -2.32 -18.05 -18.69
CA ALA A 15 -3.22 -17.43 -17.72
C ALA A 15 -4.38 -16.71 -18.42
N ALA A 16 -4.09 -15.93 -19.46
CA ALA A 16 -5.10 -15.24 -20.26
C ALA A 16 -6.09 -16.21 -20.91
N GLU A 17 -5.61 -17.32 -21.49
CA GLU A 17 -6.44 -18.37 -22.09
C GLU A 17 -7.38 -19.03 -21.07
N ARG A 18 -6.91 -19.30 -19.85
CA ARG A 18 -7.74 -19.89 -18.77
C ARG A 18 -8.90 -18.98 -18.38
N GLU A 19 -8.73 -17.69 -18.57
CA GLU A 19 -9.72 -16.68 -18.24
C GLU A 19 -10.56 -16.25 -19.45
N GLY A 20 -10.28 -16.81 -20.64
CA GLY A 20 -10.97 -16.47 -21.89
C GLY A 20 -10.68 -15.04 -22.37
N ARG A 21 -9.51 -14.49 -22.02
CA ARG A 21 -9.12 -13.10 -22.28
C ARG A 21 -7.94 -13.04 -23.24
N SER A 22 -7.75 -11.91 -23.91
CA SER A 22 -6.55 -11.69 -24.71
C SER A 22 -5.34 -11.42 -23.80
N LEU A 23 -4.14 -11.78 -24.27
CA LEU A 23 -2.90 -11.52 -23.54
C LEU A 23 -2.73 -10.03 -23.21
N ASP A 24 -3.00 -9.15 -24.17
CA ASP A 24 -2.91 -7.70 -23.98
C ASP A 24 -3.88 -7.20 -22.89
N GLN A 25 -5.13 -7.69 -22.88
CA GLN A 25 -6.10 -7.30 -21.86
C GLN A 25 -5.67 -7.79 -20.47
N PHE A 26 -5.21 -9.04 -20.38
CA PHE A 26 -4.74 -9.64 -19.15
C PHE A 26 -3.54 -8.88 -18.56
N VAL A 27 -2.54 -8.58 -19.39
CA VAL A 27 -1.33 -7.85 -18.97
C VAL A 27 -1.67 -6.42 -18.56
N ASN A 28 -2.49 -5.71 -19.33
CA ASN A 28 -2.88 -4.34 -19.01
C ASN A 28 -3.61 -4.26 -17.66
N GLU A 29 -4.57 -5.14 -17.41
CA GLU A 29 -5.31 -5.12 -16.15
C GLU A 29 -4.42 -5.44 -14.95
N ALA A 30 -3.53 -6.43 -15.09
CA ALA A 30 -2.57 -6.78 -14.04
C ALA A 30 -1.62 -5.61 -13.73
N VAL A 31 -1.14 -4.89 -14.76
CA VAL A 31 -0.30 -3.70 -14.59
C VAL A 31 -1.06 -2.58 -13.90
N GLU A 32 -2.30 -2.30 -14.32
CA GLU A 32 -3.13 -1.28 -13.69
C GLU A 32 -3.41 -1.59 -12.22
N GLU A 33 -3.72 -2.84 -11.89
CA GLU A 33 -3.94 -3.27 -10.52
C GLU A 33 -2.71 -2.99 -9.65
N LYS A 34 -1.52 -3.39 -10.12
CA LYS A 34 -0.26 -3.12 -9.40
C LYS A 34 0.00 -1.63 -9.25
N LEU A 35 -0.26 -0.82 -10.28
CA LEU A 35 -0.13 0.64 -10.21
C LEU A 35 -1.11 1.26 -9.21
N ARG A 36 -2.35 0.77 -9.13
CA ARG A 36 -3.32 1.20 -8.12
C ARG A 36 -2.86 0.87 -6.70
N HIS A 37 -2.26 -0.31 -6.50
CA HIS A 37 -1.72 -0.71 -5.20
C HIS A 37 -0.45 0.06 -4.81
N ALA A 38 0.43 0.35 -5.76
CA ALA A 38 1.64 1.12 -5.52
C ALA A 38 1.36 2.60 -5.21
N GLN A 39 0.31 3.16 -5.82
CA GLN A 39 -0.10 4.55 -5.60
C GLN A 39 -0.99 4.74 -4.38
N ARG A 40 -1.51 3.67 -3.74
CA ARG A 40 -2.13 3.81 -2.43
C ARG A 40 -1.04 4.30 -1.48
N PRO A 41 -1.19 5.51 -0.89
CA PRO A 41 -0.32 5.90 0.22
C PRO A 41 -0.40 4.76 1.22
N ALA A 42 0.76 4.19 1.60
CA ALA A 42 0.81 3.23 2.68
C ALA A 42 0.07 3.89 3.84
N SER A 43 -1.16 3.42 4.13
CA SER A 43 -2.06 4.08 5.06
C SER A 43 -1.25 4.41 6.28
N GLN A 44 -1.07 5.72 6.48
CA GLN A 44 -0.25 6.30 7.52
C GLN A 44 -0.65 5.58 8.78
N ARG A 45 0.19 4.63 9.24
CA ARG A 45 -0.07 3.91 10.47
C ARG A 45 -0.23 4.99 11.51
N HIS A 46 -1.46 5.17 12.01
CA HIS A 46 -1.75 6.09 13.09
C HIS A 46 -0.89 5.62 14.27
N VAL A 47 0.31 6.17 14.36
CA VAL A 47 1.09 6.12 15.58
C VAL A 47 0.35 7.09 16.48
N THR A 48 -0.49 6.57 17.38
CA THR A 48 -0.90 7.32 18.55
C THR A 48 0.39 7.78 19.22
N PRO A 49 0.64 9.10 19.39
CA PRO A 49 1.78 9.53 20.17
C PRO A 49 1.59 8.93 21.56
N ILE A 50 2.52 8.08 21.97
CA ILE A 50 2.63 7.70 23.37
C ILE A 50 2.98 9.01 24.08
N ARG A 51 1.99 9.64 24.73
CA ARG A 51 2.27 10.70 25.70
C ARG A 51 3.17 10.06 26.75
N ASP A 52 4.43 10.46 26.75
CA ASP A 52 5.35 10.13 27.83
C ASP A 52 4.68 10.54 29.13
N ARG A 53 4.33 9.53 29.93
CA ARG A 53 3.75 9.67 31.25
C ARG A 53 4.90 10.11 32.16
N GLY A 54 5.19 11.40 32.16
CA GLY A 54 6.37 11.93 32.83
C GLY A 54 6.34 13.43 33.06
N ALA A 55 5.29 13.94 33.71
CA ALA A 55 5.38 15.09 34.60
C ALA A 55 4.06 15.20 35.39
N PRO A 56 4.05 15.09 36.74
CA PRO A 56 2.96 15.68 37.48
C PRO A 56 2.98 17.19 37.21
N MET A 57 1.87 17.72 36.69
CA MET A 57 1.59 19.14 36.74
C MET A 57 1.48 19.51 38.22
N ASP A 58 2.50 20.18 38.78
CA ASP A 58 2.30 20.99 39.98
C ASP A 58 1.54 22.26 39.54
N GLU A 59 0.22 22.10 39.39
CA GLU A 59 -0.71 23.21 39.40
C GLU A 59 -1.06 23.50 40.87
N ASP A 60 -0.77 24.74 41.27
CA ASP A 60 -1.33 25.46 42.41
C ASP A 60 -1.09 24.95 43.84
N ALA A 61 -0.05 25.51 44.47
CA ALA A 61 -0.13 25.92 45.87
C ALA A 61 0.00 27.45 45.95
N VAL A 62 -1.12 28.12 45.67
CA VAL A 62 -1.36 29.51 46.07
C VAL A 62 -1.54 29.54 47.59
N GLU A 63 -1.04 30.62 48.20
CA GLU A 63 -1.44 31.20 49.49
C GLU A 63 -0.73 30.75 50.80
N ARG A 64 -0.19 31.79 51.47
CA ARG A 64 0.08 31.98 52.92
C ARG A 64 1.47 31.62 53.47
N ALA A 65 2.34 32.63 53.58
CA ALA A 65 2.75 33.25 54.86
C ALA A 65 3.58 34.51 54.60
#